data_AF-A0A4Q3VGY7-F1
#
_entry.id   AF-A0A4Q3VGY7-F1
#
_cell.length_a   1.000
_cell.length_b   1.000
_cell.length_c   1.000
_cell.angle_alpha   90.00
_cell.angle_beta   90.00
_cell.angle_gamma   90.00
#
_symmetry.space_group_name_H-M   'P 1'
#
loop_
_entity.id
_entity.type
_entity.pdbx_description
1 polymer ?
#
loop_
_entity_poly.entity_id
_entity_poly.type
_entity_poly.pdbx_seq_one_letter_code
_entity_poly.pdbx_strand_id
1 'polypeptide(L)'
;MSLADPFQYPLMWRDEYSPLIHPEKHRTTTAKNVMVWFRLADLIAEGLVELIRLPSDFDRQLTRRNMESSQALVDRHPELKKIIDEYVSHRVDKDSEESREWMTLLQPDWRILELAREADAAASEEDALNFLSFIQRRREAHPYYLDGTENEIVAETTGSSVYDAVQVATLSGAYLLTDLEARWRQFEYLQQESAQPVDARARIARGLQNISLPMAPHLNLQLAQRIREENQLARVRGLLDKLMRGASGDRPLSDQEARAFEHELIDAIAEAKDEYANIDRELLKYTAGEIATLATMYGMTGGALTVTLGAAAAAGTLNLIGSAWNRRTFRSRYPAAMFMDLPLGGK
;
A
#
# COMPACT_ATOMS: atom_id res chain seq x y z
N MET A 1 8.21 -11.93 8.76
CA MET A 1 6.97 -11.56 8.04
C MET A 1 7.07 -12.11 6.64
N SER A 2 6.07 -12.84 6.15
CA SER A 2 6.07 -13.35 4.78
C SER A 2 5.24 -12.44 3.88
N LEU A 3 5.80 -12.00 2.76
CA LEU A 3 5.14 -11.16 1.76
C LEU A 3 5.12 -11.91 0.43
N ALA A 4 4.01 -11.84 -0.30
CA ALA A 4 3.94 -12.43 -1.63
C ALA A 4 4.95 -11.73 -2.57
N ASP A 5 5.71 -12.53 -3.32
CA ASP A 5 6.65 -12.03 -4.30
C ASP A 5 5.92 -11.18 -5.36
N PRO A 6 6.31 -9.90 -5.55
CA PRO A 6 5.64 -9.03 -6.52
C PRO A 6 5.90 -9.44 -7.97
N PHE A 7 6.90 -10.29 -8.24
CA PHE A 7 7.16 -10.80 -9.58
C PHE A 7 6.13 -11.85 -9.98
N GLN A 8 5.56 -11.70 -11.16
CA GLN A 8 4.66 -12.71 -11.73
C GLN A 8 5.47 -13.95 -12.11
N TYR A 9 4.92 -15.14 -11.84
CA TYR A 9 5.61 -16.38 -12.18
C TYR A 9 5.62 -16.58 -13.71
N PRO A 10 6.78 -16.62 -14.38
CA PRO A 10 6.81 -16.61 -15.84
C PRO A 10 6.15 -17.82 -16.49
N LEU A 11 6.19 -18.99 -15.83
CA LEU A 11 5.59 -20.22 -16.37
C LEU A 11 4.05 -20.19 -16.34
N MET A 12 3.43 -19.19 -15.73
CA MET A 12 1.97 -19.00 -15.79
C MET A 12 1.51 -18.30 -17.05
N TRP A 13 2.43 -17.69 -17.79
CA TRP A 13 2.11 -16.91 -18.98
C TRP A 13 2.17 -17.75 -20.23
N ARG A 14 1.44 -17.29 -21.25
CA ARG A 14 1.67 -17.73 -22.63
C ARG A 14 2.94 -17.08 -23.13
N ASP A 15 3.62 -17.73 -24.06
CA ASP A 15 4.92 -17.27 -24.57
C ASP A 15 4.90 -15.81 -25.02
N GLU A 16 3.83 -15.38 -25.71
CA GLU A 16 3.62 -14.02 -26.23
C GLU A 16 3.57 -12.91 -25.16
N TYR A 17 3.36 -13.28 -23.91
CA TYR A 17 3.28 -12.41 -22.74
C TYR A 17 4.30 -12.78 -21.65
N SER A 18 5.22 -13.71 -21.92
CA SER A 18 6.17 -14.18 -20.94
C SER A 18 7.28 -13.14 -20.73
N PRO A 19 7.58 -12.72 -19.49
CA PRO A 19 8.67 -11.78 -19.23
C PRO A 19 10.05 -12.37 -19.51
N LEU A 20 10.17 -13.69 -19.66
CA LEU A 20 11.42 -14.36 -20.04
C LEU A 20 11.67 -14.31 -21.56
N ILE A 21 10.60 -14.26 -22.37
CA ILE A 21 10.68 -14.23 -23.83
C ILE A 21 10.61 -12.80 -24.36
N HIS A 22 9.77 -11.97 -23.73
CA HIS A 22 9.49 -10.58 -24.09
C HIS A 22 9.80 -9.59 -22.96
N PRO A 23 11.03 -9.56 -22.40
CA PRO A 23 11.38 -8.68 -21.29
C PRO A 23 11.15 -7.18 -21.60
N GLU A 24 11.24 -6.80 -22.88
CA GLU A 24 10.95 -5.45 -23.37
C GLU A 24 9.53 -4.98 -23.04
N LYS A 25 8.56 -5.90 -22.95
CA LYS A 25 7.16 -5.58 -22.63
C LYS A 25 6.89 -5.40 -21.13
N HIS A 26 7.85 -5.69 -20.25
CA HIS A 26 7.63 -5.69 -18.80
C HIS A 26 8.55 -4.73 -18.04
N ARG A 27 9.15 -3.74 -18.72
CA ARG A 27 10.21 -2.89 -18.15
C ARG A 27 9.72 -2.06 -16.96
N THR A 28 8.59 -1.38 -17.10
CA THR A 28 7.94 -0.61 -16.04
C THR A 28 7.55 -1.50 -14.87
N THR A 29 6.86 -2.61 -15.13
CA THR A 29 6.43 -3.55 -14.09
C THR A 29 7.63 -4.10 -13.33
N THR A 30 8.69 -4.47 -14.05
CA THR A 30 9.95 -4.96 -13.46
C THR A 30 10.61 -3.87 -12.61
N ALA A 31 10.70 -2.63 -13.11
CA ALA A 31 11.27 -1.52 -12.36
C ALA A 31 10.50 -1.26 -11.05
N LYS A 32 9.16 -1.27 -11.11
CA LYS A 32 8.30 -1.15 -9.92
C LYS A 32 8.58 -2.27 -8.91
N ASN A 33 8.65 -3.52 -9.36
CA ASN A 33 8.90 -4.67 -8.49
C ASN A 33 10.31 -4.65 -7.87
N VAL A 34 11.32 -4.26 -8.64
CA VAL A 34 12.69 -4.07 -8.15
C VAL A 34 12.75 -2.97 -7.09
N MET A 35 11.99 -1.88 -7.25
CA MET A 35 11.92 -0.83 -6.22
C MET A 35 11.30 -1.34 -4.91
N VAL A 36 10.31 -2.24 -4.96
CA VAL A 36 9.78 -2.91 -3.76
C VAL A 36 10.88 -3.73 -3.09
N TRP A 37 11.65 -4.50 -3.87
CA TRP A 37 12.77 -5.28 -3.31
C TRP A 37 13.83 -4.39 -2.66
N PHE A 38 14.23 -3.28 -3.30
CA PHE A 38 15.20 -2.35 -2.71
C PHE A 38 14.69 -1.71 -1.42
N ARG A 39 13.40 -1.37 -1.35
CA ARG A 39 12.76 -0.86 -0.12
C ARG A 39 12.77 -1.88 1.02
N LEU A 40 12.79 -3.17 0.70
CA LEU A 40 12.76 -4.27 1.66
C LEU A 40 14.14 -4.92 1.88
N ALA A 41 15.17 -4.53 1.13
CA ALA A 41 16.44 -5.25 1.05
C ALA A 41 17.08 -5.45 2.43
N ASP A 42 17.14 -4.41 3.24
CA ASP A 42 17.68 -4.47 4.60
C ASP A 42 16.86 -5.40 5.50
N LEU A 43 15.53 -5.34 5.41
CA LEU A 43 14.64 -6.20 6.20
C LEU A 43 14.74 -7.67 5.78
N ILE A 44 15.00 -7.93 4.49
CA ILE A 44 15.24 -9.26 3.96
C ILE A 44 16.60 -9.78 4.44
N ALA A 45 17.65 -8.96 4.38
CA ALA A 45 18.99 -9.32 4.82
C ALA A 45 19.04 -9.68 6.33
N GLU A 46 18.24 -8.98 7.14
CA GLU A 46 18.09 -9.23 8.58
C GLU A 46 17.11 -10.40 8.89
N GLY A 47 16.53 -11.04 7.88
CA GLY A 47 15.57 -12.14 8.07
C GLY A 47 14.22 -11.72 8.66
N LEU A 48 13.91 -10.41 8.68
CA LEU A 48 12.64 -9.88 9.17
C LEU A 48 11.52 -10.01 8.14
N VAL A 49 11.87 -9.95 6.85
CA VAL A 49 10.95 -10.13 5.72
C VAL A 49 11.41 -11.30 4.86
N GLU A 50 10.48 -12.18 4.51
CA GLU A 50 10.68 -13.26 3.56
C GLU A 50 9.72 -13.06 2.39
N LEU A 51 10.23 -13.08 1.16
CA LEU A 51 9.40 -13.08 -0.04
C LEU A 51 9.06 -14.52 -0.41
N ILE A 52 7.78 -14.81 -0.55
CA ILE A 52 7.28 -16.15 -0.82
C ILE A 52 6.53 -16.22 -2.15
N ARG A 53 6.62 -17.36 -2.81
CA ARG A 53 5.73 -17.71 -3.92
C ARG A 53 4.42 -18.26 -3.38
N LEU A 54 3.33 -17.99 -4.07
CA LEU A 54 2.02 -18.51 -3.69
C LEU A 54 1.84 -19.93 -4.26
N PRO A 55 1.06 -20.81 -3.60
CA PRO A 55 0.75 -22.12 -4.13
C PRO A 55 0.18 -22.07 -5.56
N SER A 56 -0.68 -21.10 -5.85
CA SER A 56 -1.26 -20.88 -7.17
C SER A 56 -0.27 -20.42 -8.25
N ASP A 57 0.96 -20.02 -7.90
CA ASP A 57 2.00 -19.75 -8.89
C ASP A 57 2.46 -21.03 -9.60
N PHE A 58 2.34 -22.19 -8.94
CA PHE A 58 2.87 -23.46 -9.44
C PHE A 58 1.81 -24.35 -10.08
N ASP A 59 0.52 -24.07 -9.86
CA ASP A 59 -0.60 -24.87 -10.37
C ASP A 59 -1.69 -23.97 -10.98
N ARG A 60 -1.76 -23.95 -12.32
CA ARG A 60 -2.78 -23.23 -13.09
C ARG A 60 -4.21 -23.64 -12.74
N GLN A 61 -4.44 -24.91 -12.41
CA GLN A 61 -5.77 -25.37 -12.01
C GLN A 61 -6.12 -24.84 -10.62
N LEU A 62 -5.14 -24.71 -9.72
CA LEU A 62 -5.33 -24.07 -8.42
C LEU A 62 -5.63 -22.57 -8.58
N THR A 63 -4.89 -21.85 -9.42
CA THR A 63 -5.18 -20.42 -9.71
C THR A 63 -6.61 -20.23 -10.16
N ARG A 64 -7.05 -21.04 -11.13
CA ARG A 64 -8.42 -20.97 -11.67
C ARG A 64 -9.46 -21.26 -10.58
N ARG A 65 -9.27 -22.33 -9.80
CA ARG A 65 -10.17 -22.67 -8.70
C ARG A 65 -10.24 -21.57 -7.64
N ASN A 66 -9.11 -20.96 -7.30
CA ASN A 66 -9.05 -19.86 -6.34
C ASN A 66 -9.79 -18.62 -6.85
N MET A 67 -9.66 -18.29 -8.15
CA MET A 67 -10.41 -17.20 -8.78
C MET A 67 -11.92 -17.49 -8.78
N GLU A 68 -12.33 -18.67 -9.24
CA GLU A 68 -13.74 -19.11 -9.25
C GLU A 68 -14.33 -19.11 -7.83
N SER A 69 -13.59 -19.59 -6.84
CA SER A 69 -14.04 -19.60 -5.44
C SER A 69 -14.11 -18.20 -4.83
N SER A 70 -13.22 -17.29 -5.24
CA SER A 70 -13.25 -15.89 -4.81
C SER A 70 -14.47 -15.18 -5.38
N GLN A 71 -14.77 -15.43 -6.66
CA GLN A 71 -15.96 -14.88 -7.30
C GLN A 71 -17.24 -15.46 -6.66
N ALA A 72 -17.30 -16.77 -6.45
CA ALA A 72 -18.44 -17.41 -5.81
C ALA A 72 -18.68 -16.90 -4.38
N LEU A 73 -17.62 -16.58 -3.63
CA LEU A 73 -17.74 -15.94 -2.32
C LEU A 73 -18.44 -14.58 -2.44
N VAL A 74 -18.02 -13.74 -3.38
CA VAL A 74 -18.64 -12.43 -3.61
C VAL A 74 -20.09 -12.55 -4.08
N ASP A 75 -20.37 -13.49 -4.97
CA ASP A 75 -21.72 -13.68 -5.53
C ASP A 75 -22.73 -14.19 -4.49
N ARG A 76 -22.27 -14.99 -3.51
CA ARG A 76 -23.11 -15.51 -2.43
C ARG A 76 -23.39 -14.50 -1.31
N HIS A 77 -22.58 -13.44 -1.20
CA HIS A 77 -22.68 -12.41 -0.16
C HIS A 77 -22.88 -11.02 -0.79
N PRO A 78 -24.14 -10.62 -1.11
CA PRO A 78 -24.43 -9.35 -1.75
C PRO A 78 -23.86 -8.12 -1.03
N GLU A 79 -23.82 -8.15 0.29
CA GLU A 79 -23.23 -7.11 1.13
C GLU A 79 -21.70 -7.02 0.99
N LEU A 80 -21.00 -8.14 0.79
CA LEU A 80 -19.57 -8.15 0.48
C LEU A 80 -19.34 -7.50 -0.89
N LYS A 81 -20.16 -7.85 -1.88
CA LYS A 81 -20.12 -7.23 -3.20
C LYS A 81 -20.29 -5.71 -3.10
N LYS A 82 -21.26 -5.25 -2.31
CA LYS A 82 -21.48 -3.80 -2.08
C LYS A 82 -20.24 -3.12 -1.49
N ILE A 83 -19.59 -3.73 -0.49
CA ILE A 83 -18.37 -3.16 0.11
C ILE A 83 -17.23 -3.11 -0.91
N ILE A 84 -17.07 -4.16 -1.73
CA ILE A 84 -16.07 -4.18 -2.80
C ILE A 84 -16.35 -3.08 -3.82
N ASP A 85 -17.60 -2.93 -4.26
CA ASP A 85 -18.00 -1.92 -5.24
C ASP A 85 -17.80 -0.50 -4.67
N GLU A 86 -18.16 -0.25 -3.42
CA GLU A 86 -17.92 1.02 -2.72
C GLU A 86 -16.41 1.32 -2.58
N TYR A 87 -15.62 0.32 -2.19
CA TYR A 87 -14.16 0.43 -2.08
C TYR A 87 -13.52 0.77 -3.42
N VAL A 88 -13.91 0.05 -4.49
CA VAL A 88 -13.42 0.29 -5.84
C VAL A 88 -13.83 1.68 -6.33
N SER A 89 -15.08 2.10 -6.13
CA SER A 89 -15.52 3.45 -6.52
C SER A 89 -14.70 4.53 -5.81
N HIS A 90 -14.57 4.44 -4.49
CA HIS A 90 -13.78 5.40 -3.70
C HIS A 90 -12.32 5.45 -4.12
N ARG A 91 -11.73 4.29 -4.40
CA ARG A 91 -10.33 4.19 -4.82
C ARG A 91 -10.14 4.72 -6.24
N VAL A 92 -11.03 4.40 -7.16
CA VAL A 92 -11.03 4.96 -8.51
C VAL A 92 -11.13 6.47 -8.45
N ASP A 93 -12.00 7.03 -7.62
CA ASP A 93 -12.14 8.49 -7.48
C ASP A 93 -10.87 9.13 -6.92
N LYS A 94 -10.29 8.54 -5.87
CA LYS A 94 -9.12 9.07 -5.14
C LYS A 94 -7.79 8.90 -5.88
N ASP A 95 -7.59 7.75 -6.53
CA ASP A 95 -6.37 7.42 -7.28
C ASP A 95 -6.47 7.89 -8.74
N SER A 96 -7.59 8.53 -9.14
CA SER A 96 -7.89 8.79 -10.56
C SER A 96 -6.86 9.66 -11.26
N GLU A 97 -6.43 10.80 -10.71
CA GLU A 97 -5.62 11.74 -11.49
C GLU A 97 -4.21 11.22 -11.76
N GLU A 98 -3.48 10.80 -10.72
CA GLU A 98 -2.12 10.26 -10.88
C GLU A 98 -2.11 8.94 -11.66
N SER A 99 -3.07 8.05 -11.38
CA SER A 99 -3.15 6.76 -12.10
C SER A 99 -3.59 6.95 -13.55
N ARG A 100 -4.53 7.85 -13.84
CA ARG A 100 -4.93 8.17 -15.22
C ARG A 100 -3.80 8.84 -15.97
N GLU A 101 -3.09 9.78 -15.34
CA GLU A 101 -1.91 10.37 -15.94
C GLU A 101 -0.89 9.28 -16.25
N TRP A 102 -0.51 8.45 -15.28
CA TRP A 102 0.44 7.36 -15.49
C TRP A 102 0.03 6.42 -16.63
N MET A 103 -1.22 5.96 -16.62
CA MET A 103 -1.76 5.08 -17.66
C MET A 103 -1.78 5.75 -19.04
N THR A 104 -1.97 7.07 -19.09
CA THR A 104 -1.89 7.86 -20.33
C THR A 104 -0.44 7.97 -20.80
N LEU A 105 0.51 8.28 -19.91
CA LEU A 105 1.93 8.39 -20.27
C LEU A 105 2.47 7.07 -20.85
N LEU A 106 1.97 5.92 -20.40
CA LEU A 106 2.37 4.60 -20.92
C LEU A 106 1.80 4.22 -22.28
N GLN A 107 0.81 4.95 -22.81
CA GLN A 107 0.23 4.61 -24.11
C GLN A 107 1.21 4.88 -25.26
N PRO A 108 1.24 4.09 -26.33
CA PRO A 108 2.02 4.44 -27.51
C PRO A 108 1.47 5.70 -28.20
N ASP A 109 2.32 6.41 -28.96
CA ASP A 109 1.99 7.70 -29.60
C ASP A 109 0.74 7.61 -30.48
N TRP A 110 0.58 6.52 -31.24
CA TRP A 110 -0.62 6.31 -32.06
C TRP A 110 -1.90 6.27 -31.23
N ARG A 111 -1.87 5.67 -30.03
CA ARG A 111 -3.03 5.60 -29.15
C ARG A 111 -3.32 6.95 -28.49
N ILE A 112 -2.29 7.73 -28.18
CA ILE A 112 -2.46 9.12 -27.71
C ILE A 112 -3.17 9.98 -28.77
N LEU A 113 -2.80 9.83 -30.04
CA LEU A 113 -3.45 10.53 -31.14
C LEU A 113 -4.91 10.08 -31.33
N GLU A 114 -5.20 8.79 -31.18
CA GLU A 114 -6.59 8.28 -31.16
C GLU A 114 -7.39 8.85 -29.98
N LEU A 115 -6.83 8.82 -28.77
CA LEU A 115 -7.47 9.36 -27.57
C LEU A 115 -7.80 10.85 -27.71
N ALA A 116 -6.91 11.62 -28.35
CA ALA A 116 -7.17 13.04 -28.62
C ALA A 116 -8.41 13.23 -29.52
N ARG A 117 -8.56 12.39 -30.56
CA ARG A 117 -9.70 12.41 -31.49
C ARG A 117 -10.98 11.85 -30.88
N GLU A 118 -10.86 10.87 -29.99
CA GLU A 118 -11.99 10.30 -29.23
C GLU A 118 -12.55 11.31 -28.22
N ALA A 119 -11.66 12.09 -27.57
CA ALA A 119 -12.05 13.09 -26.58
C ALA A 119 -12.77 14.28 -27.21
N ASP A 120 -12.37 14.69 -28.42
CA ASP A 120 -13.03 15.73 -29.19
C ASP A 120 -13.01 15.41 -30.68
N ALA A 121 -14.17 15.00 -31.20
CA ALA A 121 -14.35 14.67 -32.62
C ALA A 121 -14.19 15.90 -33.56
N ALA A 122 -14.22 17.12 -33.02
CA ALA A 122 -13.96 18.35 -33.75
C ALA A 122 -12.49 18.81 -33.64
N ALA A 123 -11.65 18.11 -32.86
CA ALA A 123 -10.24 18.43 -32.73
C ALA A 123 -9.53 18.36 -34.10
N SER A 124 -8.75 19.38 -34.39
CA SER A 124 -7.92 19.38 -35.59
C SER A 124 -6.74 18.39 -35.44
N GLU A 125 -6.11 18.03 -36.55
CA GLU A 125 -4.88 17.24 -36.51
C GLU A 125 -3.76 17.96 -35.73
N GLU A 126 -3.73 19.30 -35.81
CA GLU A 126 -2.80 20.14 -35.05
C GLU A 126 -3.04 20.03 -33.54
N ASP A 127 -4.30 19.98 -33.08
CA ASP A 127 -4.64 19.80 -31.67
C ASP A 127 -4.17 18.43 -31.14
N ALA A 128 -4.35 17.37 -31.95
CA ALA A 128 -3.89 16.03 -31.60
C ALA A 128 -2.35 15.97 -31.50
N LEU A 129 -1.62 16.61 -32.43
CA LEU A 129 -0.16 16.69 -32.39
C LEU A 129 0.35 17.56 -31.22
N ASN A 130 -0.35 18.63 -30.89
CA ASN A 130 -0.06 19.46 -29.73
C ASN A 130 -0.24 18.67 -28.42
N PHE A 131 -1.31 17.87 -28.33
CA PHE A 131 -1.55 16.97 -27.21
C PHE A 131 -0.45 15.90 -27.11
N LEU A 132 -0.07 15.27 -28.23
CA LEU A 132 1.05 14.32 -28.24
C LEU A 132 2.35 14.98 -27.77
N SER A 133 2.67 16.18 -28.25
CA SER A 133 3.85 16.93 -27.84
C SER A 133 3.82 17.33 -26.36
N PHE A 134 2.63 17.52 -25.78
CA PHE A 134 2.46 17.71 -24.35
C PHE A 134 2.77 16.42 -23.57
N ILE A 135 2.23 15.28 -24.02
CA ILE A 135 2.49 13.97 -23.41
C ILE A 135 3.98 13.60 -23.48
N GLN A 136 4.65 13.83 -24.61
CA GLN A 136 6.09 13.59 -24.75
C GLN A 136 6.92 14.41 -23.75
N ARG A 137 6.61 15.70 -23.58
CA ARG A 137 7.25 16.53 -22.55
C ARG A 137 6.97 16.04 -21.13
N ARG A 138 5.76 15.53 -20.85
CA ARG A 138 5.44 14.93 -19.55
C ARG A 138 6.23 13.64 -19.32
N ARG A 139 6.40 12.78 -20.33
CA ARG A 139 7.24 11.57 -20.28
C ARG A 139 8.69 11.88 -19.96
N GLU A 140 9.28 12.84 -20.67
CA GLU A 140 10.67 13.28 -20.45
C GLU A 140 10.89 13.80 -19.02
N ALA A 141 9.88 14.49 -18.47
CA ALA A 141 9.92 14.99 -17.10
C ALA A 141 9.55 13.94 -16.04
N HIS A 142 9.00 12.78 -16.43
CA HIS A 142 8.45 11.82 -15.48
C HIS A 142 9.57 10.91 -14.94
N PRO A 143 9.81 10.89 -13.62
CA PRO A 143 10.96 10.21 -13.03
C PRO A 143 11.01 8.69 -13.27
N TYR A 144 9.85 8.07 -13.48
CA TYR A 144 9.71 6.63 -13.65
C TYR A 144 9.30 6.19 -15.04
N TYR A 145 9.14 7.14 -15.98
CA TYR A 145 8.82 6.76 -17.34
C TYR A 145 10.05 6.15 -18.01
N LEU A 146 9.87 5.00 -18.66
CA LEU A 146 10.92 4.31 -19.40
C LEU A 146 10.57 4.35 -20.89
N ASP A 147 11.49 4.90 -21.69
CA ASP A 147 11.33 5.03 -23.13
C ASP A 147 11.51 3.68 -23.86
N GLY A 148 10.85 3.51 -25.01
CA GLY A 148 10.87 2.29 -25.83
C GLY A 148 9.85 1.23 -25.42
N THR A 149 8.68 1.65 -24.95
CA THR A 149 7.60 0.80 -24.41
C THR A 149 6.45 0.61 -25.40
N GLU A 150 6.75 0.24 -26.65
CA GLU A 150 5.69 -0.17 -27.58
C GLU A 150 5.05 -1.48 -27.08
N ASN A 151 3.78 -1.41 -26.69
CA ASN A 151 3.00 -2.53 -26.14
C ASN A 151 3.45 -3.02 -24.75
N GLU A 152 3.73 -2.10 -23.85
CA GLU A 152 4.04 -2.45 -22.46
C GLU A 152 2.86 -3.09 -21.73
N ILE A 153 3.17 -4.16 -20.99
CA ILE A 153 2.25 -4.89 -20.12
C ILE A 153 2.47 -4.40 -18.70
N VAL A 154 1.51 -3.60 -18.24
CA VAL A 154 1.42 -3.18 -16.84
C VAL A 154 0.72 -4.27 -16.05
N ALA A 155 1.41 -4.81 -15.06
CA ALA A 155 0.79 -5.69 -14.08
C ALA A 155 0.64 -4.97 -12.74
N GLU A 156 -0.56 -5.06 -12.19
CA GLU A 156 -0.83 -4.65 -10.82
C GLU A 156 -1.27 -5.87 -10.01
N THR A 157 -0.80 -5.95 -8.78
CA THR A 157 -1.13 -7.06 -7.89
C THR A 157 -1.44 -6.54 -6.49
N THR A 158 -2.39 -7.19 -5.84
CA THR A 158 -2.69 -7.00 -4.41
C THR A 158 -1.91 -8.00 -3.55
N GLY A 159 -0.91 -8.66 -4.13
CA GLY A 159 -0.07 -9.67 -3.49
C GLY A 159 -0.61 -11.08 -3.67
N SER A 160 -1.82 -11.36 -3.18
CA SER A 160 -2.40 -12.72 -3.16
C SER A 160 -3.88 -12.74 -3.53
N SER A 161 -4.46 -13.92 -3.77
CA SER A 161 -5.91 -14.15 -3.65
C SER A 161 -6.30 -14.41 -2.18
N VAL A 162 -7.59 -14.36 -1.85
CA VAL A 162 -8.06 -14.66 -0.48
C VAL A 162 -7.76 -16.12 -0.10
N TYR A 163 -7.97 -17.06 -1.03
CA TYR A 163 -7.76 -18.49 -0.78
C TYR A 163 -6.28 -18.86 -0.71
N ASP A 164 -5.43 -18.28 -1.56
CA ASP A 164 -3.97 -18.46 -1.44
C ASP A 164 -3.46 -17.98 -0.09
N ALA A 165 -3.92 -16.81 0.35
CA ALA A 165 -3.52 -16.25 1.63
C ALA A 165 -3.93 -17.17 2.79
N VAL A 166 -5.20 -17.62 2.82
CA VAL A 166 -5.69 -18.57 3.84
C VAL A 166 -4.91 -19.89 3.81
N GLN A 167 -4.61 -20.42 2.62
CA GLN A 167 -3.84 -21.67 2.48
C GLN A 167 -2.42 -21.51 3.02
N VAL A 168 -1.72 -20.44 2.65
CA VAL A 168 -0.37 -20.14 3.15
C VAL A 168 -0.39 -19.98 4.68
N ALA A 169 -1.33 -19.20 5.21
CA ALA A 169 -1.49 -19.02 6.66
C ALA A 169 -1.77 -20.34 7.39
N THR A 170 -2.63 -21.20 6.83
CA THR A 170 -2.94 -22.51 7.39
C THR A 170 -1.72 -23.43 7.43
N LEU A 171 -0.93 -23.45 6.35
CA LEU A 171 0.26 -24.31 6.23
C LEU A 171 1.43 -23.83 7.10
N SER A 172 1.60 -22.51 7.22
CA SER A 172 2.72 -21.89 7.94
C SER A 172 2.42 -21.55 9.39
N GLY A 173 1.16 -21.55 9.79
CA GLY A 173 0.71 -20.98 11.06
C GLY A 173 0.80 -19.45 11.13
N ALA A 174 1.02 -18.78 10.00
CA ALA A 174 1.14 -17.33 9.93
C ALA A 174 -0.21 -16.59 10.11
N TYR A 175 -0.12 -15.31 10.41
CA TYR A 175 -1.25 -14.41 10.58
C TYR A 175 -1.53 -13.66 9.28
N LEU A 176 -2.80 -13.54 8.94
CA LEU A 176 -3.24 -12.76 7.79
C LEU A 176 -3.27 -11.28 8.15
N LEU A 177 -2.61 -10.46 7.34
CA LEU A 177 -2.60 -9.00 7.44
C LEU A 177 -2.80 -8.40 6.04
N THR A 178 -3.66 -7.40 5.95
CA THR A 178 -3.88 -6.62 4.73
C THR A 178 -4.42 -5.25 5.09
N ASP A 179 -4.03 -4.24 4.32
CA ASP A 179 -4.56 -2.88 4.35
C ASP A 179 -5.79 -2.70 3.44
N LEU A 180 -6.11 -3.70 2.62
CA LEU A 180 -7.25 -3.69 1.71
C LEU A 180 -8.53 -4.10 2.46
N GLU A 181 -9.43 -3.16 2.71
CA GLU A 181 -10.71 -3.44 3.38
C GLU A 181 -11.49 -4.56 2.68
N ALA A 182 -11.60 -4.48 1.35
CA ALA A 182 -12.26 -5.51 0.54
C ALA A 182 -11.71 -6.92 0.82
N ARG A 183 -10.38 -7.05 0.91
CA ARG A 183 -9.73 -8.34 1.20
C ARG A 183 -9.99 -8.79 2.63
N TRP A 184 -9.97 -7.85 3.58
CA TRP A 184 -10.28 -8.14 4.96
C TRP A 184 -11.69 -8.71 5.11
N ARG A 185 -12.69 -8.08 4.47
CA ARG A 185 -14.07 -8.58 4.47
C ARG A 185 -14.17 -9.99 3.91
N GLN A 186 -13.46 -10.31 2.83
CA GLN A 186 -13.43 -11.66 2.29
C GLN A 186 -12.96 -12.70 3.33
N PHE A 187 -11.94 -12.39 4.15
CA PHE A 187 -11.53 -13.27 5.25
C PHE A 187 -12.61 -13.44 6.31
N GLU A 188 -13.33 -12.37 6.65
CA GLU A 188 -14.43 -12.42 7.63
C GLU A 188 -15.57 -13.34 7.15
N TYR A 189 -15.96 -13.24 5.87
CA TYR A 189 -17.00 -14.10 5.30
C TYR A 189 -16.56 -15.56 5.22
N LEU A 190 -15.32 -15.84 4.80
CA LEU A 190 -14.78 -17.21 4.81
C LEU A 190 -14.77 -17.82 6.22
N GLN A 191 -14.42 -17.01 7.22
CA GLN A 191 -14.45 -17.44 8.61
C GLN A 191 -15.86 -17.77 9.08
N GLN A 192 -16.84 -16.92 8.76
CA GLN A 192 -18.26 -17.17 9.09
C GLN A 192 -18.79 -18.45 8.43
N GLU A 193 -18.42 -18.72 7.18
CA GLU A 193 -18.83 -19.93 6.45
C GLU A 193 -18.20 -21.21 7.02
N SER A 194 -17.01 -21.12 7.62
CA SER A 194 -16.29 -22.31 8.12
C SER A 194 -16.96 -23.00 9.30
N ALA A 195 -17.96 -22.37 9.95
CA ALA A 195 -18.60 -22.80 11.19
C ALA A 195 -17.64 -23.12 12.35
N GLN A 196 -16.35 -22.89 12.18
CA GLN A 196 -15.35 -22.98 13.23
C GLN A 196 -15.42 -21.70 14.07
N PRO A 197 -15.13 -21.78 15.38
CA PRO A 197 -14.98 -20.60 16.20
C PRO A 197 -14.05 -19.60 15.51
N VAL A 198 -14.38 -18.32 15.57
CA VAL A 198 -13.51 -17.25 15.10
C VAL A 198 -12.15 -17.49 15.73
N ASP A 199 -11.18 -17.91 14.90
CA ASP A 199 -9.83 -18.13 15.36
C ASP A 199 -9.37 -16.87 16.08
N ALA A 200 -8.91 -16.99 17.32
CA ALA A 200 -8.44 -15.85 18.10
C ALA A 200 -7.37 -15.06 17.34
N ARG A 201 -6.66 -15.73 16.41
CA ARG A 201 -5.76 -15.11 15.45
C ARG A 201 -6.41 -14.02 14.59
N ALA A 202 -7.62 -14.26 14.10
CA ALA A 202 -8.36 -13.29 13.29
C ALA A 202 -8.86 -12.10 14.10
N ARG A 203 -9.27 -12.29 15.37
CA ARG A 203 -9.65 -11.18 16.26
C ARG A 203 -8.47 -10.26 16.55
N ILE A 204 -7.31 -10.85 16.81
CA ILE A 204 -6.08 -10.13 17.06
C ILE A 204 -5.66 -9.30 15.85
N ALA A 205 -5.67 -9.91 14.66
CA ALA A 205 -5.38 -9.19 13.42
C ALA A 205 -6.36 -8.04 13.19
N ARG A 206 -7.65 -8.21 13.55
CA ARG A 206 -8.64 -7.11 13.54
C ARG A 206 -8.29 -5.98 14.51
N GLY A 207 -7.91 -6.33 15.74
CA GLY A 207 -7.47 -5.35 16.73
C GLY A 207 -6.27 -4.54 16.22
N LEU A 208 -5.27 -5.21 15.63
CA LEU A 208 -4.12 -4.56 15.00
C LEU A 208 -4.49 -3.64 13.85
N GLN A 209 -5.47 -4.02 13.02
CA GLN A 209 -5.92 -3.19 11.90
C GLN A 209 -6.67 -1.93 12.34
N ASN A 210 -7.45 -2.02 13.42
CA ASN A 210 -8.20 -0.89 13.97
C ASN A 210 -7.30 0.11 14.72
N ILE A 211 -6.07 -0.29 14.99
CA ILE A 211 -5.08 0.58 15.60
C ILE A 211 -4.49 1.49 14.52
N SER A 212 -4.67 2.80 14.70
CA SER A 212 -3.88 3.79 13.98
C SER A 212 -2.48 3.86 14.62
N LEU A 213 -1.56 3.03 14.11
CA LEU A 213 -0.14 3.23 14.38
C LEU A 213 0.32 4.41 13.51
N PRO A 214 0.97 5.44 14.08
CA PRO A 214 1.65 6.43 13.27
C PRO A 214 2.77 5.71 12.50
N MET A 215 2.52 5.44 11.22
CA MET A 215 3.52 4.96 10.30
C MET A 215 4.60 6.03 10.20
N ALA A 216 5.84 5.68 10.52
CA ALA A 216 7.00 6.53 10.25
C ALA A 216 7.44 6.31 8.79
N PRO A 217 7.06 7.18 7.83
CA PRO A 217 7.32 6.97 6.40
C PRO A 217 8.81 6.94 6.05
N HIS A 218 9.69 7.34 6.98
CA HIS A 218 11.14 7.40 6.83
C HIS A 218 11.88 6.61 7.91
N LEU A 219 11.25 5.58 8.49
CA LEU A 219 11.93 4.69 9.43
C LEU A 219 13.04 3.95 8.69
N ASN A 220 14.29 4.35 8.90
CA ASN A 220 15.44 3.57 8.45
C ASN A 220 15.82 2.53 9.50
N LEU A 221 16.58 1.51 9.10
CA LEU A 221 16.95 0.39 9.98
C LEU A 221 17.71 0.87 11.23
N GLN A 222 18.55 1.90 11.10
CA GLN A 222 19.34 2.45 12.20
C GLN A 222 18.47 3.11 13.26
N LEU A 223 17.44 3.85 12.86
CA LEU A 223 16.46 4.42 13.77
C LEU A 223 15.58 3.33 14.39
N ALA A 224 15.18 2.32 13.62
CA ALA A 224 14.46 1.17 14.17
C ALA A 224 15.29 0.41 15.23
N GLN A 225 16.60 0.24 14.98
CA GLN A 225 17.56 -0.31 15.93
C GLN A 225 17.70 0.60 17.16
N ARG A 226 17.81 1.91 16.99
CA ARG A 226 17.88 2.87 18.11
C ARG A 226 16.62 2.87 18.97
N ILE A 227 15.43 2.91 18.37
CA ILE A 227 14.14 2.78 19.08
C ILE A 227 14.15 1.50 19.92
N ARG A 228 14.72 0.42 19.37
CA ARG A 228 14.86 -0.86 20.06
C ARG A 228 15.84 -0.78 21.24
N GLU A 229 17.03 -0.23 21.03
CA GLU A 229 18.12 -0.06 22.02
C GLU A 229 17.74 0.88 23.16
N GLU A 230 17.09 2.00 22.85
CA GLU A 230 16.62 3.01 23.81
C GLU A 230 15.36 2.59 24.57
N ASN A 231 14.90 1.36 24.35
CA ASN A 231 13.71 0.79 24.98
C ASN A 231 12.42 1.62 24.73
N GLN A 232 12.39 2.40 23.65
CA GLN A 232 11.19 3.12 23.22
C GLN A 232 10.14 2.11 22.71
N LEU A 233 8.86 2.40 22.93
CA LEU A 233 7.72 1.54 22.61
C LEU A 233 7.80 0.15 23.28
N ALA A 234 8.54 0.00 24.37
CA ALA A 234 8.79 -1.30 25.00
C ALA A 234 7.50 -2.02 25.42
N ARG A 235 6.50 -1.29 25.91
CA ARG A 235 5.20 -1.87 26.28
C ARG A 235 4.46 -2.38 25.05
N VAL A 236 4.40 -1.59 23.98
CA VAL A 236 3.78 -1.99 22.70
C VAL A 236 4.51 -3.22 22.14
N ARG A 237 5.85 -3.20 22.09
CA ARG A 237 6.68 -4.33 21.64
C ARG A 237 6.46 -5.57 22.51
N GLY A 238 6.44 -5.42 23.84
CA GLY A 238 6.21 -6.52 24.76
C GLY A 238 4.83 -7.16 24.60
N LEU A 239 3.80 -6.36 24.32
CA LEU A 239 2.48 -6.87 23.98
C LEU A 239 2.49 -7.59 22.64
N LEU A 240 3.07 -7.02 21.58
CA LEU A 240 3.21 -7.70 20.30
C LEU A 240 4.04 -8.98 20.41
N ASP A 241 5.08 -9.04 21.24
CA ASP A 241 5.85 -10.26 21.48
C ASP A 241 5.05 -11.30 22.25
N LYS A 242 4.32 -10.89 23.30
CA LYS A 242 3.40 -11.77 24.05
C LYS A 242 2.35 -12.36 23.12
N LEU A 243 1.83 -11.54 22.21
CA LEU A 243 0.91 -11.93 21.16
C LEU A 243 1.53 -12.95 20.23
N MET A 244 2.68 -12.63 19.63
CA MET A 244 3.39 -13.49 18.67
C MET A 244 3.81 -14.82 19.30
N ARG A 245 4.12 -14.86 20.60
CA ARG A 245 4.40 -16.09 21.33
C ARG A 245 3.15 -16.92 21.60
N GLY A 246 2.08 -16.29 22.09
CA GLY A 246 0.79 -16.98 22.28
C GLY A 246 0.20 -17.49 20.97
N ALA A 247 0.45 -16.74 19.90
CA ALA A 247 0.12 -17.04 18.53
C ALA A 247 0.80 -18.28 17.95
N SER A 248 2.10 -18.40 18.22
CA SER A 248 2.95 -19.51 17.79
C SER A 248 2.77 -20.79 18.60
N GLY A 249 1.97 -20.76 19.68
CA GLY A 249 1.71 -21.92 20.53
C GLY A 249 0.59 -22.82 19.98
N ASP A 250 0.62 -24.10 20.35
CA ASP A 250 -0.42 -25.10 20.00
C ASP A 250 -1.78 -24.81 20.66
N ARG A 251 -1.81 -23.91 21.65
CA ARG A 251 -3.04 -23.51 22.35
C ARG A 251 -3.58 -22.23 21.72
N PRO A 252 -4.77 -22.26 21.09
CA PRO A 252 -5.41 -21.04 20.63
C PRO A 252 -5.73 -20.12 21.81
N LEU A 253 -5.54 -18.81 21.59
CA LEU A 253 -5.98 -17.78 22.54
C LEU A 253 -7.50 -17.89 22.75
N SER A 254 -7.96 -17.75 23.98
CA SER A 254 -9.39 -17.68 24.27
C SER A 254 -9.96 -16.32 23.90
N ASP A 255 -11.29 -16.25 23.69
CA ASP A 255 -12.00 -15.00 23.41
C ASP A 255 -11.80 -13.93 24.50
N GLN A 256 -11.63 -14.35 25.76
CA GLN A 256 -11.36 -13.43 26.87
C GLN A 256 -9.94 -12.88 26.80
N GLU A 257 -8.95 -13.73 26.51
CA GLU A 257 -7.55 -13.32 26.35
C GLU A 257 -7.37 -12.38 25.15
N ALA A 258 -8.07 -12.64 24.04
CA ALA A 258 -8.05 -11.78 22.85
C ALA A 258 -8.60 -10.37 23.14
N ARG A 259 -9.72 -10.25 23.88
CA ARG A 259 -10.28 -8.94 24.27
C ARG A 259 -9.38 -8.21 25.27
N ALA A 260 -8.85 -8.92 26.25
CA ALA A 260 -7.91 -8.34 27.21
C ALA A 260 -6.68 -7.80 26.48
N PHE A 261 -6.17 -8.55 25.50
CA PHE A 261 -5.05 -8.12 24.67
C PHE A 261 -5.37 -6.88 23.83
N GLU A 262 -6.54 -6.84 23.18
CA GLU A 262 -6.99 -5.67 22.41
C GLU A 262 -7.02 -4.40 23.28
N HIS A 263 -7.60 -4.49 24.49
CA HIS A 263 -7.60 -3.39 25.44
C HIS A 263 -6.19 -3.01 25.90
N GLU A 264 -5.36 -3.98 26.31
CA GLU A 264 -3.97 -3.75 26.73
C GLU A 264 -3.17 -3.02 25.62
N LEU A 265 -3.40 -3.39 24.37
CA LEU A 265 -2.72 -2.82 23.21
C LEU A 265 -3.18 -1.39 22.94
N ILE A 266 -4.50 -1.14 22.93
CA ILE A 266 -5.06 0.23 22.79
C ILE A 266 -4.48 1.16 23.85
N ASP A 267 -4.43 0.71 25.10
CA ASP A 267 -3.87 1.50 26.21
C ASP A 267 -2.38 1.76 26.03
N ALA A 268 -1.60 0.74 25.67
CA ALA A 268 -0.17 0.88 25.43
C ALA A 268 0.14 1.86 24.28
N ILE A 269 -0.69 1.88 23.23
CA ILE A 269 -0.54 2.83 22.12
C ILE A 269 -0.96 4.24 22.54
N ALA A 270 -2.00 4.36 23.35
CA ALA A 270 -2.42 5.66 23.88
C ALA A 270 -1.32 6.30 24.75
N GLU A 271 -0.65 5.49 25.58
CA GLU A 271 0.52 5.93 26.39
C GLU A 271 1.74 6.23 25.51
N ALA A 272 1.98 5.41 24.49
CA ALA A 272 3.10 5.59 23.57
C ALA A 272 2.96 6.82 22.65
N LYS A 273 1.86 7.57 22.69
CA LYS A 273 1.66 8.75 21.82
C LYS A 273 2.77 9.79 21.95
N ASP A 274 3.24 10.03 23.17
CA ASP A 274 4.31 11.00 23.42
C ASP A 274 5.66 10.46 22.93
N GLU A 275 5.88 9.15 23.03
CA GLU A 275 7.05 8.47 22.45
C GLU A 275 7.02 8.53 20.92
N TYR A 276 5.88 8.25 20.29
CA TYR A 276 5.70 8.43 18.85
C TYR A 276 5.93 9.88 18.42
N ALA A 277 5.45 10.87 19.17
CA ALA A 277 5.70 12.28 18.88
C ALA A 277 7.18 12.69 19.06
N ASN A 278 7.94 11.98 19.89
CA ASN A 278 9.39 12.14 19.99
C ASN A 278 10.10 11.49 18.81
N ILE A 279 9.72 10.26 18.44
CA ILE A 279 10.22 9.56 17.25
C ILE A 279 9.99 10.40 15.99
N ASP A 280 8.81 10.98 15.80
CA ASP A 280 8.50 11.88 14.68
C ASP A 280 9.41 13.12 14.66
N ARG A 281 9.69 13.71 15.83
CA ARG A 281 10.61 14.84 15.94
C ARG A 281 12.05 14.44 15.64
N GLU A 282 12.48 13.25 16.02
CA GLU A 282 13.81 12.73 15.71
C GLU A 282 13.95 12.35 14.24
N LEU A 283 12.93 11.75 13.64
CA LEU A 283 12.82 11.53 12.21
C LEU A 283 12.98 12.83 11.44
N LEU A 284 12.30 13.90 11.85
CA LEU A 284 12.44 15.22 11.22
C LEU A 284 13.86 15.80 11.33
N LYS A 285 14.57 15.56 12.45
CA LYS A 285 15.97 16.00 12.62
C LYS A 285 16.93 15.18 11.77
N TYR A 286 16.73 13.87 11.72
CA TYR A 286 17.57 12.94 10.98
C TYR A 286 17.41 13.15 9.47
N THR A 287 16.16 13.26 9.01
CA THR A 287 15.84 13.62 7.62
C THR A 287 16.35 15.02 7.27
N ALA A 288 16.21 16.04 8.14
CA ALA A 288 16.78 17.37 7.87
C ALA A 288 18.32 17.36 7.71
N GLY A 289 19.03 16.46 8.39
CA GLY A 289 20.48 16.26 8.23
C GLY A 289 20.85 15.50 6.96
N GLU A 290 20.11 14.44 6.61
CA GLU A 290 20.35 13.67 5.40
C GLU A 290 19.80 14.32 4.12
N ILE A 291 18.81 15.20 4.19
CA ILE A 291 18.25 15.96 3.05
C ILE A 291 19.35 16.80 2.36
N ALA A 292 20.38 17.24 3.08
CA ALA A 292 21.52 17.94 2.46
C ALA A 292 22.35 17.03 1.51
N THR A 293 22.32 15.71 1.74
CA THR A 293 23.03 14.70 0.93
C THR A 293 22.10 13.86 0.05
N LEU A 294 20.81 13.78 0.36
CA LEU A 294 19.80 12.98 -0.34
C LEU A 294 18.93 13.80 -1.31
N ALA A 295 18.93 15.14 -1.23
CA ALA A 295 18.27 15.99 -2.22
C ALA A 295 18.85 15.82 -3.65
N THR A 296 20.05 15.27 -3.79
CA THR A 296 20.62 14.87 -5.08
C THR A 296 20.13 13.51 -5.61
N MET A 297 19.53 12.65 -4.77
CA MET A 297 19.02 11.33 -5.18
C MET A 297 17.49 11.20 -5.17
N TYR A 298 16.77 11.93 -4.30
CA TYR A 298 15.31 11.80 -4.12
C TYR A 298 14.46 12.83 -4.88
N GLY A 299 15.06 13.74 -5.64
CA GLY A 299 14.33 14.56 -6.62
C GLY A 299 13.72 13.78 -7.79
N MET A 300 13.92 12.45 -7.83
CA MET A 300 13.57 11.56 -8.95
C MET A 300 12.55 10.48 -8.58
N THR A 301 11.72 10.67 -7.56
CA THR A 301 10.74 9.64 -7.15
C THR A 301 9.33 10.21 -6.98
N GLY A 302 8.58 10.38 -8.07
CA GLY A 302 7.21 10.91 -8.09
C GLY A 302 6.16 9.84 -8.38
N GLY A 303 5.43 9.40 -7.34
CA GLY A 303 4.30 8.47 -7.45
C GLY A 303 3.95 7.78 -6.12
N ALA A 304 2.85 8.23 -5.49
CA ALA A 304 2.03 7.61 -4.44
C ALA A 304 2.63 6.65 -3.39
N LEU A 305 3.78 6.98 -2.80
CA LEU A 305 4.03 6.71 -1.37
C LEU A 305 4.61 8.01 -0.77
N THR A 306 3.70 8.81 -0.20
CA THR A 306 3.81 10.23 0.19
C THR A 306 5.14 10.65 0.86
N VAL A 307 5.77 11.76 0.40
CA VAL A 307 5.67 13.12 0.98
C VAL A 307 6.65 14.07 0.25
N THR A 308 6.11 15.22 -0.17
CA THR A 308 6.71 16.48 -0.66
C THR A 308 8.20 16.74 -0.40
N LEU A 309 8.99 16.80 -1.47
CA LEU A 309 10.20 17.64 -1.56
C LEU A 309 10.34 18.16 -3.00
N GLY A 310 9.43 19.05 -3.39
CA GLY A 310 9.52 19.83 -4.62
C GLY A 310 9.55 21.31 -4.28
N ALA A 311 10.66 21.97 -4.65
CA ALA A 311 10.97 23.40 -4.55
C ALA A 311 11.59 23.91 -3.24
N ALA A 312 12.92 23.81 -3.15
CA ALA A 312 13.75 24.80 -2.45
C ALA A 312 15.18 24.78 -3.01
N ALA A 313 15.35 25.20 -4.27
CA ALA A 313 16.64 25.67 -4.75
C ALA A 313 16.54 27.19 -4.97
N ALA A 314 17.43 27.91 -4.29
CA ALA A 314 17.67 29.35 -4.31
C ALA A 314 16.80 30.24 -3.40
N ALA A 315 17.52 31.05 -2.63
CA ALA A 315 17.11 32.15 -1.75
C ALA A 315 16.56 31.75 -0.37
N GLY A 316 17.43 31.90 0.64
CA GLY A 316 17.11 31.69 2.03
C GLY A 316 16.06 32.67 2.55
N THR A 317 15.00 32.13 3.13
CA THR A 317 14.37 32.57 4.39
C THR A 317 13.25 31.60 4.70
N LEU A 318 13.10 31.29 5.98
CA LEU A 318 12.12 30.40 6.59
C LEU A 318 10.70 30.61 6.03
N ASN A 319 10.11 29.58 5.43
CA ASN A 319 8.66 29.46 5.26
C ASN A 319 8.13 28.23 6.01
N LEU A 320 7.93 28.44 7.31
CA LEU A 320 7.21 27.60 8.26
C LEU A 320 5.68 27.65 8.03
N ILE A 321 5.20 27.52 6.79
CA ILE A 321 3.77 27.69 6.44
C ILE A 321 3.12 26.41 5.87
N GLY A 322 3.86 25.31 5.70
CA GLY A 322 3.27 24.02 5.28
C GLY A 322 2.58 23.23 6.41
N SER A 323 2.97 23.44 7.67
CA SER A 323 2.49 22.65 8.81
C SER A 323 1.10 23.09 9.32
N ALA A 324 0.64 24.29 8.96
CA ALA A 324 -0.73 24.73 9.20
C ALA A 324 -1.75 24.05 8.27
N TRP A 325 -1.32 23.55 7.10
CA TRP A 325 -2.17 22.86 6.15
C TRP A 325 -2.41 21.40 6.54
N ASN A 326 -1.40 20.73 7.10
CA ASN A 326 -1.53 19.38 7.68
C ASN A 326 -2.32 19.37 9.00
N ARG A 327 -2.47 20.51 9.68
CA ARG A 327 -3.45 20.68 10.77
C ARG A 327 -4.91 20.62 10.27
N ARG A 328 -5.18 20.81 8.98
CA ARG A 328 -6.54 20.87 8.42
C ARG A 328 -7.08 19.50 8.00
N THR A 329 -6.24 18.60 7.48
CA THR A 329 -6.69 17.28 7.00
C THR A 329 -6.70 16.21 8.09
N PHE A 330 -5.87 16.33 9.11
CA PHE A 330 -5.77 15.33 10.19
C PHE A 330 -6.69 15.60 11.39
N ARG A 331 -7.18 16.85 11.56
CA ARG A 331 -8.07 17.27 12.68
C ARG A 331 -9.39 16.50 12.70
N SER A 332 -9.84 15.99 11.56
CA SER A 332 -10.88 14.98 11.48
C SER A 332 -10.24 13.62 11.21
N ARG A 333 -9.86 12.95 12.29
CA ARG A 333 -10.27 11.56 12.46
C ARG A 333 -11.71 11.37 11.91
N TYR A 334 -12.15 10.13 11.80
CA TYR A 334 -13.43 9.76 12.42
C TYR A 334 -13.91 10.71 13.58
N PRO A 335 -15.20 10.90 13.80
CA PRO A 335 -16.23 11.32 12.86
C PRO A 335 -17.09 12.49 13.42
N ALA A 336 -16.67 13.23 14.46
CA ALA A 336 -17.52 14.25 15.10
C ALA A 336 -16.77 15.39 15.84
N ALA A 337 -15.77 16.04 15.23
CA ALA A 337 -15.30 17.35 15.66
C ALA A 337 -15.98 18.42 14.76
N MET A 338 -17.08 19.11 15.07
CA MET A 338 -17.60 19.68 16.33
C MET A 338 -16.48 20.38 17.09
N PHE A 339 -16.24 21.68 17.01
CA PHE A 339 -17.07 22.84 16.71
C PHE A 339 -16.53 23.52 15.43
N MET A 340 -16.73 24.83 15.31
CA MET A 340 -15.73 25.77 14.78
C MET A 340 -15.99 26.28 13.34
N ASP A 341 -16.96 27.13 13.04
CA ASP A 341 -17.56 28.18 13.87
C ASP A 341 -18.93 28.60 13.29
N LEU A 342 -20.01 28.51 14.06
CA LEU A 342 -21.27 29.20 13.74
C LEU A 342 -21.08 30.72 14.00
N PRO A 343 -21.68 31.62 13.19
CA PRO A 343 -23.04 32.03 13.53
C PRO A 343 -23.99 32.07 12.33
N LEU A 344 -25.21 31.65 12.62
CA LEU A 344 -26.40 31.82 11.81
C LEU A 344 -26.81 33.30 11.82
N GLY A 345 -26.93 33.94 10.65
CA GLY A 345 -27.78 35.13 10.49
C GLY A 345 -27.28 36.24 9.56
N GLY A 346 -28.08 36.55 8.53
CA GLY A 346 -28.35 37.92 8.09
C GLY A 346 -27.89 38.33 6.70
N LYS A 347 -28.77 38.18 5.70
CA LYS A 347 -29.52 39.31 5.11
C LYS A 347 -30.79 38.80 4.44
#